data_AF-A0AAF3FAZ8-F1
#
_entry.id   AF-A0AAF3FAZ8-F1
#
_cell.length_a   1.000
_cell.length_b   1.000
_cell.length_c   1.000
_cell.angle_alpha   90.00
_cell.angle_beta   90.00
_cell.angle_gamma   90.00
#
_symmetry.space_group_name_H-M   'P 1'
#
loop_
_entity.id
_entity.type
_entity.pdbx_description
1 polymer ?
#
loop_
_entity_poly.entity_id
_entity_poly.type
_entity_poly.pdbx_seq_one_letter_code
_entity_poly.pdbx_strand_id
1 'polypeptide(L)' 'MAWVRVQRRKGLLLALATLQIVDDLLVLPNPCKDGEPLLSPEREPVICGGEDTCTAGYFCHVGSSPETTNCCPGSEKL' A
#
# COMPACT_ATOMS: atom_id res chain seq x y z
N MET A 1 -49.64 -9.14 21.45
CA MET A 1 -49.25 -10.55 21.67
C MET A 1 -48.15 -10.88 20.67
N ALA A 2 -47.05 -11.41 21.19
CA ALA A 2 -45.76 -11.49 20.54
C ALA A 2 -45.71 -12.49 19.37
N TRP A 3 -45.15 -12.07 18.25
CA TRP A 3 -44.61 -13.00 17.26
C TRP A 3 -43.11 -13.06 17.49
N VAL A 4 -42.68 -14.23 17.98
CA VAL A 4 -41.30 -14.60 18.33
C VAL A 4 -40.42 -14.50 17.08
N ARG A 5 -39.33 -13.71 17.15
CA ARG A 5 -38.24 -13.78 16.16
C ARG A 5 -37.58 -15.14 16.27
N VAL A 6 -37.85 -16.01 15.30
CA VAL A 6 -37.15 -17.28 15.11
C VAL A 6 -35.90 -17.00 14.28
N GLN A 7 -34.77 -16.74 14.93
CA GLN A 7 -33.46 -16.66 14.25
C GLN A 7 -32.97 -18.09 13.98
N ARG A 8 -33.44 -18.69 12.88
CA ARG A 8 -33.00 -20.03 12.46
C ARG A 8 -31.61 -19.95 11.82
N ARG A 9 -30.66 -20.55 12.54
CA ARG A 9 -29.46 -21.24 12.04
C ARG A 9 -28.43 -20.37 11.32
N LYS A 10 -27.44 -19.95 12.12
CA LYS A 10 -26.02 -19.97 11.74
C LYS A 10 -25.76 -21.24 10.89
N GLY A 11 -25.57 -21.07 9.60
CA GLY A 11 -25.53 -22.18 8.66
C GLY A 11 -24.92 -21.73 7.34
N LEU A 12 -23.61 -21.89 7.26
CA LEU A 12 -22.90 -22.26 6.03
C LEU A 12 -22.83 -21.20 4.92
N LEU A 13 -22.15 -20.08 5.17
CA LEU A 13 -21.51 -19.27 4.13
C LEU A 13 -20.08 -18.81 4.55
N LEU A 14 -19.40 -19.60 5.40
CA LEU A 14 -18.02 -19.31 5.83
C LEU A 14 -16.94 -19.91 4.91
N ALA A 15 -17.31 -20.40 3.72
CA ALA A 15 -16.41 -21.15 2.85
C ALA A 15 -15.76 -20.33 1.72
N LEU A 16 -15.83 -18.98 1.74
CA LEU A 16 -15.15 -18.13 0.73
C LEU A 16 -14.50 -16.86 1.32
N ALA A 17 -14.62 -16.59 2.62
CA ALA A 17 -14.03 -15.39 3.21
C ALA A 17 -12.52 -15.52 3.49
N THR A 18 -11.92 -16.71 3.29
CA THR A 18 -10.49 -16.95 3.54
C THR A 18 -9.59 -16.67 2.34
N LEU A 19 -10.16 -16.42 1.14
CA LEU A 19 -9.38 -16.06 -0.05
C LEU A 19 -9.29 -14.54 -0.28
N GLN A 20 -10.06 -13.74 0.46
CA GLN A 20 -10.04 -12.27 0.38
C GLN A 20 -8.96 -11.60 1.24
N ILE A 21 -8.03 -12.38 1.84
CA ILE A 21 -7.05 -11.88 2.81
C ILE A 21 -5.61 -11.93 2.26
N VAL A 22 -5.36 -12.65 1.14
CA VAL A 22 -4.01 -12.74 0.54
C VAL A 22 -3.72 -11.66 -0.53
N ASP A 23 -4.68 -10.78 -0.82
CA ASP A 23 -4.44 -9.65 -1.76
C ASP A 23 -3.75 -8.46 -1.09
N ASP A 24 -3.75 -8.40 0.25
CA ASP A 24 -3.22 -7.29 1.06
C ASP A 24 -2.00 -7.69 1.91
N LEU A 25 -1.35 -8.83 1.66
CA LEU A 25 -0.39 -9.37 2.65
C LEU A 25 1.05 -8.84 2.51
N LEU A 26 1.47 -8.27 1.38
CA LEU A 26 2.82 -7.67 1.24
C LEU A 26 2.88 -6.51 0.24
N VAL A 27 1.80 -5.75 0.07
CA VAL A 27 1.88 -4.50 -0.71
C VAL A 27 2.27 -3.39 0.27
N LEU A 28 3.56 -3.08 0.36
CA LEU A 28 3.99 -1.87 1.05
C LEU A 28 3.24 -0.70 0.39
N PRO A 29 2.43 0.08 1.13
CA PRO A 29 1.60 1.11 0.52
C PRO A 29 2.47 2.09 -0.23
N ASN A 30 2.13 2.33 -1.51
CA ASN A 30 2.87 3.26 -2.36
C ASN A 30 2.86 4.66 -1.68
N PRO A 31 4.03 5.19 -1.29
CA PRO A 31 4.13 6.45 -0.57
C PRO A 31 4.09 7.66 -1.51
N CYS A 32 4.15 7.44 -2.82
CA CYS A 32 4.13 8.49 -3.82
C CYS A 32 2.70 8.98 -4.06
N LYS A 33 2.54 10.31 -4.04
CA LYS A 33 1.25 10.94 -4.34
C LYS A 33 0.77 10.64 -5.76
N ASP A 34 1.72 10.61 -6.70
CA ASP A 34 1.49 10.34 -8.11
C ASP A 34 2.56 9.33 -8.57
N GLY A 35 2.16 8.37 -9.41
CA GLY A 35 3.08 7.35 -9.94
C GLY A 35 3.59 6.35 -8.91
N GLU A 36 4.66 5.64 -9.27
CA GLU A 36 5.30 4.59 -8.46
C GLU A 36 6.68 5.09 -7.99
N PRO A 37 7.20 4.60 -6.85
CA PRO A 37 8.55 4.96 -6.40
C PRO A 37 9.60 4.51 -7.42
N LEU A 38 10.71 5.24 -7.48
CA LEU A 38 11.88 4.82 -8.23
C LEU A 38 12.35 3.46 -7.71
N LEU A 39 12.54 2.51 -8.61
CA LEU A 39 13.02 1.17 -8.27
C LEU A 39 14.50 1.02 -8.60
N SER A 40 15.22 0.28 -7.76
CA SER A 40 16.57 -0.20 -7.99
C SER A 40 16.58 -1.27 -9.11
N PRO A 41 17.75 -1.69 -9.63
CA PRO A 41 17.82 -2.80 -10.57
C PRO A 41 17.28 -4.12 -10.00
N GLU A 42 17.28 -4.30 -8.68
CA GLU A 42 16.62 -5.42 -7.99
C GLU A 42 15.10 -5.28 -7.85
N ARG A 43 14.51 -4.20 -8.38
CA ARG A 43 13.08 -3.87 -8.28
C ARG A 43 12.61 -3.50 -6.86
N GLU A 44 13.52 -3.01 -6.04
CA GLU A 44 13.23 -2.52 -4.69
C GLU A 44 13.06 -0.98 -4.70
N PRO A 45 12.15 -0.40 -3.91
CA PRO A 45 12.03 1.05 -3.79
C PRO A 45 13.34 1.70 -3.32
N VAL A 46 13.77 2.75 -4.03
CA VAL A 46 14.95 3.53 -3.63
C VAL A 46 14.60 4.38 -2.41
N ILE A 47 15.20 4.05 -1.27
CA ILE A 47 15.09 4.79 -0.02
C ILE A 47 15.99 6.04 -0.10
N CYS A 48 15.49 7.19 0.38
CA CYS A 48 16.23 8.45 0.34
C CYS A 48 16.34 9.10 1.72
N GLY A 49 17.31 10.01 1.90
CA GLY A 49 17.50 10.73 3.17
C GLY A 49 18.96 11.10 3.43
N GLY A 50 19.20 12.11 4.27
CA GLY A 50 20.55 12.56 4.58
C GLY A 50 21.28 13.17 3.37
N GLU A 51 22.32 12.49 2.89
CA GLU A 51 23.14 12.90 1.73
C GLU A 51 22.63 12.29 0.40
N ASP A 52 21.75 11.28 0.47
CA ASP A 52 21.21 10.61 -0.69
C ASP A 52 20.15 11.47 -1.39
N THR A 53 20.42 11.81 -2.65
CA THR A 53 19.54 12.63 -3.49
C THR A 53 18.94 11.80 -4.62
N CYS A 54 17.63 12.00 -4.85
CA CYS A 54 16.92 11.38 -5.96
C CYS A 54 17.39 11.94 -7.30
N THR A 55 17.38 11.11 -8.35
CA THR A 55 17.74 11.54 -9.72
C THR A 55 16.73 12.55 -10.26
N ALA A 56 17.12 13.33 -11.29
CA ALA A 56 16.26 14.31 -11.96
C ALA A 56 14.87 13.73 -12.32
N GLY A 57 13.83 14.52 -12.05
CA GLY A 57 12.43 14.09 -12.19
C GLY A 57 11.86 13.34 -10.98
N TYR A 58 12.65 13.12 -9.93
CA TYR A 58 12.20 12.53 -8.66
C TYR A 58 12.53 13.43 -7.47
N PHE A 59 11.66 13.43 -6.46
CA PHE A 59 11.87 14.07 -5.17
C PHE A 59 11.87 13.04 -4.05
N CYS A 60 12.53 13.34 -2.94
CA CYS A 60 12.48 12.48 -1.78
C CYS A 60 11.17 12.71 -1.00
N HIS A 61 10.27 11.73 -1.04
CA HIS A 61 9.12 11.69 -0.14
C HIS A 61 9.60 11.18 1.22
N VAL A 62 9.29 11.88 2.32
CA VAL A 62 9.66 11.46 3.68
C VAL A 62 8.43 10.98 4.42
N GLY A 63 8.41 9.67 4.72
CA GLY A 63 7.35 9.01 5.47
C GLY A 63 7.66 8.88 6.95
N SER A 64 6.84 8.09 7.66
CA SER A 64 6.99 7.84 9.11
C SER A 64 8.03 6.77 9.43
N SER A 65 8.49 6.03 8.42
CA SER A 65 9.51 4.99 8.50
C SER A 65 10.44 5.09 7.28
N PRO A 66 11.65 4.50 7.31
CA PRO A 66 12.53 4.47 6.15
C PRO A 66 11.86 3.79 4.95
N GLU A 67 11.10 2.71 5.16
CA GLU A 67 10.36 2.00 4.10
C GLU A 67 9.32 2.89 3.37
N THR A 68 8.83 3.93 4.04
CA THR A 68 7.89 4.94 3.50
C THR A 68 8.58 6.24 3.10
N THR A 69 9.92 6.25 3.10
CA THR A 69 10.76 7.37 2.67
C THR A 69 11.50 7.02 1.38
N ASN A 70 11.00 7.46 0.23
CA ASN A 70 11.36 6.93 -1.08
C ASN A 70 11.45 8.04 -2.12
N CYS A 71 12.19 7.79 -3.20
CA CYS A 71 12.21 8.67 -4.36
C CYS A 71 10.91 8.55 -5.15
N CYS A 72 10.10 9.60 -5.14
CA CYS A 72 8.82 9.68 -5.85
C CYS A 72 8.91 10.61 -7.05
N PRO A 73 8.18 10.36 -8.16
CA PRO A 73 8.25 11.20 -9.34
C PRO A 73 7.70 12.59 -9.01
N GLY A 74 8.50 13.61 -9.28
CA GLY A 74 8.08 14.99 -9.19
C GLY A 74 7.13 15.29 -10.32
N SER A 75 6.03 15.98 -10.02
CA SER A 75 5.19 16.61 -11.05
C SER A 75 5.94 17.82 -11.64
N GLU A 76 7.12 17.62 -12.23
CA GLU A 76 7.65 18.55 -13.22
C GLU A 76 6.84 18.35 -14.49
N LYS A 77 5.61 18.85 -14.43
CA LYS A 77 4.78 19.06 -15.61
C LYS A 77 5.46 20.21 -16.37
N LEU A 78 6.31 19.84 -17.33
CA LEU A 78 6.85 20.74 -18.35
C LEU A 78 5.73 21.61 -18.94
#